data_AF-A0A6P1I064-F1
#
_entry.id   AF-A0A6P1I064-F1
#
_cell.length_a   1.000
_cell.length_b   1.000
_cell.length_c   1.000
_cell.angle_alpha   90.00
_cell.angle_beta   90.00
_cell.angle_gamma   90.00
#
_symmetry.space_group_name_H-M   'P 1'
#
loop_
_entity.id
_entity.type
_entity.pdbx_description
1 polymer ?
#
loop_
_entity_poly.entity_id
_entity_poly.type
_entity_poly.pdbx_seq_one_letter_code
_entity_poly.pdbx_strand_id
1 'polypeptide(L)'
;MTGAPHTSDLRPPVPLPTSREAFLTAQVQSYRQHRRKQQATAAAATRRTYTHHEGAEIIRFAEVWAPYGGPPGDEVFVRFGITTAEFRVRLHDVLRQCSDPDTTRRLTAAYHVA
;
A
#
# COMPACT_ATOMS: atom_id res chain seq x y z
N MET A 1 54.99 12.65 -35.42
CA MET A 1 54.29 11.38 -35.72
C MET A 1 53.90 10.75 -34.38
N THR A 2 53.01 11.37 -33.60
CA THR A 2 51.55 11.12 -33.54
C THR A 2 51.20 9.65 -33.22
N GLY A 3 51.33 9.26 -31.95
CA GLY A 3 50.63 8.10 -31.40
C GLY A 3 49.23 8.54 -30.99
N ALA A 4 48.22 8.12 -31.75
CA ALA A 4 46.81 8.34 -31.48
C ALA A 4 46.25 7.22 -30.55
N PRO A 5 45.07 7.41 -29.94
CA PRO A 5 44.81 7.04 -28.55
C PRO A 5 43.89 5.81 -28.36
N HIS A 6 43.34 5.69 -27.14
CA HIS A 6 42.07 5.08 -26.75
C HIS A 6 41.94 3.54 -26.85
N THR A 7 42.27 2.88 -25.74
CA THR A 7 41.65 1.60 -25.36
C THR A 7 40.14 1.82 -25.18
N SER A 8 39.36 1.50 -26.21
CA SER A 8 37.91 1.34 -26.10
C SER A 8 37.62 0.11 -25.26
N ASP A 9 36.96 0.35 -24.13
CA ASP A 9 36.35 -0.62 -23.25
C ASP A 9 35.29 -1.42 -24.05
N LEU A 10 35.67 -2.61 -24.52
CA LEU A 10 34.79 -3.53 -25.21
C LEU A 10 33.83 -4.15 -24.19
N ARG A 11 32.69 -3.49 -23.97
CA ARG A 11 31.52 -4.14 -23.36
C ARG A 11 31.15 -5.36 -24.23
N PRO A 12 31.13 -6.59 -23.70
CA PRO A 12 30.79 -7.76 -24.50
C PRO A 12 29.35 -7.62 -25.04
N PRO A 13 29.10 -8.03 -26.30
CA PRO A 13 27.76 -7.97 -26.88
C PRO A 13 26.83 -8.84 -26.04
N VAL A 14 25.68 -8.28 -25.63
CA VAL A 14 24.59 -9.06 -25.07
C VAL A 14 24.30 -10.18 -26.07
N PRO A 15 24.41 -11.47 -25.69
CA PRO A 15 24.20 -12.55 -26.65
C PRO A 15 22.76 -12.47 -27.15
N LEU A 16 22.61 -12.22 -28.45
CA LEU A 16 21.31 -12.32 -29.11
C LEU A 16 20.87 -13.79 -29.01
N PRO A 17 19.63 -14.07 -28.60
CA PRO A 17 19.14 -15.44 -28.48
C PRO A 17 19.22 -16.15 -29.84
N THR A 18 20.13 -17.11 -30.01
CA THR A 18 20.43 -17.75 -31.31
C THR A 18 19.42 -18.82 -31.73
N SER A 19 18.42 -19.10 -30.89
CA SER A 19 17.40 -20.13 -31.14
C SER A 19 15.99 -19.55 -31.01
N ARG A 20 15.07 -20.00 -31.88
CA ARG A 20 13.63 -19.65 -31.82
C ARG A 20 13.05 -19.89 -30.42
N GLU A 21 13.50 -20.94 -29.73
CA GLU A 21 13.12 -21.24 -28.35
C GLU A 21 13.61 -20.19 -27.34
N ALA A 22 14.79 -19.62 -27.55
CA ALA A 22 15.33 -18.54 -26.71
C ALA A 22 14.56 -17.21 -26.92
N PHE A 23 14.10 -16.94 -28.15
CA PHE A 23 13.16 -15.83 -28.41
C PHE A 23 11.79 -16.05 -27.75
N LEU A 24 11.22 -17.26 -27.87
CA LEU A 24 9.93 -17.59 -27.28
C LEU A 24 9.95 -17.54 -25.74
N THR A 25 11.01 -18.03 -25.11
CA THR A 25 11.17 -17.96 -23.64
C THR A 25 11.36 -16.53 -23.16
N ALA A 26 12.15 -15.71 -23.86
CA ALA A 26 12.27 -14.28 -23.57
C ALA A 26 10.91 -13.56 -23.70
N GLN A 27 10.14 -13.86 -24.75
CA GLN A 27 8.81 -13.30 -24.95
C GLN A 27 7.83 -13.72 -23.84
N VAL A 28 7.88 -14.98 -23.39
CA VAL A 28 7.10 -15.47 -22.25
C VAL A 28 7.53 -14.79 -20.95
N GLN A 29 8.83 -14.55 -20.74
CA GLN A 29 9.33 -13.84 -19.56
C GLN A 29 8.90 -12.38 -19.55
N SER A 30 9.00 -11.67 -20.68
CA SER A 30 8.51 -10.29 -20.83
C SER A 30 7.01 -10.22 -20.60
N TYR A 31 6.24 -11.16 -21.14
CA TYR A 31 4.80 -11.25 -20.91
C TYR A 31 4.48 -11.47 -19.42
N ARG A 32 5.14 -12.43 -18.75
CA ARG A 32 4.97 -12.70 -17.32
C ARG A 32 5.32 -11.48 -16.46
N GLN A 33 6.40 -10.77 -16.79
CA GLN A 33 6.83 -9.57 -16.08
C GLN A 33 5.84 -8.43 -16.26
N HIS A 34 5.34 -8.23 -17.48
CA HIS A 34 4.32 -7.22 -17.79
C HIS A 34 3.01 -7.52 -17.05
N ARG A 35 2.53 -8.77 -17.09
CA ARG A 35 1.35 -9.24 -16.33
C ARG A 35 1.53 -9.06 -14.84
N ARG A 36 2.69 -9.41 -14.27
CA ARG A 36 2.99 -9.21 -12.85
C ARG A 36 2.95 -7.73 -12.46
N LYS A 37 3.54 -6.85 -13.28
CA LYS A 37 3.49 -5.40 -13.03
C LYS A 37 2.05 -4.88 -13.07
N GLN A 38 1.27 -5.26 -14.08
CA GLN A 38 -0.13 -4.85 -14.18
C GLN A 38 -1.00 -5.40 -13.04
N GLN A 39 -0.78 -6.64 -12.62
CA GLN A 39 -1.50 -7.23 -11.48
C GLN A 39 -1.10 -6.56 -10.16
N ALA A 40 0.17 -6.21 -9.98
CA ALA A 40 0.64 -5.51 -8.79
C ALA A 40 0.04 -4.09 -8.68
N THR A 41 -0.03 -3.34 -9.79
CA THR A 41 -0.66 -2.01 -9.79
C THR A 41 -2.17 -2.08 -9.52
N ALA A 42 -2.87 -3.02 -10.16
CA ALA A 42 -4.29 -3.25 -9.92
C ALA A 42 -4.58 -3.70 -8.48
N ALA A 43 -3.76 -4.60 -7.93
CA ALA A 43 -3.87 -5.04 -6.53
C ALA A 43 -3.58 -3.89 -5.55
N ALA A 44 -2.58 -3.05 -5.83
CA ALA A 44 -2.27 -1.88 -5.00
C ALA A 44 -3.39 -0.84 -5.02
N ALA A 45 -3.99 -0.57 -6.19
CA ALA A 45 -5.14 0.32 -6.31
C ALA A 45 -6.35 -0.20 -5.53
N THR A 46 -6.66 -1.50 -5.69
CA THR A 46 -7.76 -2.16 -4.96
C THR A 46 -7.54 -2.10 -3.44
N ARG A 47 -6.32 -2.39 -2.98
CA ARG A 47 -5.94 -2.27 -1.57
C ARG A 47 -6.11 -0.85 -1.05
N ARG A 48 -5.67 0.16 -1.81
CA ARG A 48 -5.82 1.57 -1.42
C ARG A 48 -7.29 1.97 -1.24
N THR A 49 -8.16 1.54 -2.15
CA THR A 49 -9.61 1.79 -2.05
C THR A 49 -10.21 1.09 -0.82
N TYR A 50 -9.82 -0.17 -0.56
CA TYR A 50 -10.25 -0.90 0.63
C TYR A 50 -9.82 -0.19 1.93
N THR A 51 -8.55 0.21 2.03
CA THR A 51 -8.04 0.95 3.19
C THR A 51 -8.75 2.29 3.40
N HIS A 52 -9.10 2.99 2.31
CA HIS A 52 -9.86 4.24 2.41
C HIS A 52 -11.29 4.01 2.92
N HIS A 53 -11.96 2.97 2.41
CA HIS A 53 -13.29 2.59 2.88
C HIS A 53 -13.28 2.12 4.34
N GLU A 54 -12.31 1.26 4.70
CA GLU A 54 -12.09 0.83 6.09
C GLU A 54 -11.83 2.02 7.01
N GLY A 55 -11.04 3.00 6.58
CA GLY A 55 -10.80 4.23 7.34
C GLY A 55 -12.07 5.05 7.59
N ALA A 56 -12.92 5.21 6.58
CA ALA A 56 -14.22 5.89 6.76
C ALA A 56 -15.12 5.15 7.77
N GLU A 57 -15.14 3.82 7.72
CA GLU A 57 -15.90 2.99 8.67
C GLU A 57 -15.33 3.07 10.09
N ILE A 58 -14.01 3.13 10.24
CA ILE A 58 -13.34 3.34 11.54
C ILE A 58 -13.74 4.70 12.14
N ILE A 59 -13.72 5.78 11.36
CA ILE A 59 -14.15 7.12 11.82
C ILE A 59 -15.61 7.07 12.25
N ARG A 60 -16.51 6.57 11.39
CA ARG A 60 -17.95 6.51 11.68
C ARG A 60 -18.25 5.70 12.94
N PHE A 61 -17.59 4.56 13.08
CA PHE A 61 -17.73 3.73 14.28
C PHE A 61 -17.22 4.44 15.52
N ALA A 62 -16.08 5.14 15.41
CA ALA A 62 -15.54 5.93 16.51
C ALA A 62 -16.46 7.08 16.94
N GLU A 63 -17.13 7.75 15.99
CA GLU A 63 -18.09 8.83 16.28
C GLU A 63 -19.31 8.34 17.06
N VAL A 64 -19.85 7.17 16.72
CA VAL A 64 -20.97 6.55 17.44
C VAL A 64 -20.59 6.30 18.90
N TRP A 65 -19.35 5.88 19.14
CA TRP A 65 -18.87 5.48 20.46
C TRP A 65 -18.17 6.60 21.25
N ALA A 66 -17.87 7.74 20.62
CA ALA A 66 -17.17 8.86 21.25
C ALA A 66 -17.86 9.38 22.53
N PRO A 67 -19.21 9.50 22.62
CA PRO A 67 -19.87 9.94 23.84
C PRO A 67 -19.71 8.97 25.03
N TYR A 68 -19.34 7.72 24.76
CA TYR A 68 -19.22 6.65 25.77
C TYR A 68 -17.77 6.32 26.12
N GLY A 69 -16.80 7.06 25.57
CA GLY A 69 -15.36 6.80 25.80
C GLY A 69 -14.77 5.70 24.92
N GLY A 70 -15.52 5.21 23.93
CA GLY A 70 -15.06 4.23 22.96
C GLY A 70 -15.84 2.91 22.94
N PRO A 71 -15.63 2.09 21.90
CA PRO A 71 -16.38 0.86 21.68
C PRO A 71 -15.90 -0.28 22.59
N PRO A 72 -16.79 -1.19 23.01
CA PRO A 72 -16.41 -2.41 23.70
C PRO A 72 -15.59 -3.33 22.78
N GLY A 73 -14.68 -4.10 23.36
CA GLY A 73 -13.74 -4.94 22.60
C GLY A 73 -14.42 -5.98 21.71
N ASP A 74 -15.54 -6.55 22.16
CA ASP A 74 -16.29 -7.54 21.39
C ASP A 74 -16.89 -6.93 20.11
N GLU A 75 -17.38 -5.69 20.15
CA GLU A 75 -17.90 -5.02 18.97
C GLU A 75 -16.80 -4.62 17.98
N VAL A 76 -15.65 -4.17 18.49
CA VAL A 76 -14.47 -3.92 17.66
C VAL A 76 -14.05 -5.20 16.94
N PHE A 77 -14.00 -6.31 17.68
CA PHE A 77 -13.62 -7.60 17.13
C PHE A 77 -14.62 -8.11 16.10
N VAL A 78 -15.92 -8.03 16.37
CA VAL A 78 -16.97 -8.46 15.43
C VAL A 78 -16.93 -7.64 14.13
N ARG A 79 -16.70 -6.34 14.22
CA ARG A 79 -16.78 -5.45 13.04
C ARG A 79 -15.49 -5.40 12.22
N PHE A 80 -14.32 -5.45 12.87
CA PHE A 80 -13.03 -5.22 12.23
C PHE A 80 -12.06 -6.41 12.37
N GLY A 81 -12.36 -7.41 13.20
CA GLY A 81 -11.50 -8.57 13.43
C GLY A 81 -10.21 -8.23 14.19
N ILE A 82 -10.17 -7.09 14.88
CA ILE A 82 -8.99 -6.58 15.58
C ILE A 82 -9.28 -6.30 17.05
N THR A 83 -8.23 -6.11 17.84
CA THR A 83 -8.36 -5.72 19.25
C THR A 83 -8.67 -4.23 19.38
N THR A 84 -9.19 -3.81 20.53
CA THR A 84 -9.40 -2.38 20.84
C THR A 84 -8.10 -1.56 20.76
N ALA A 85 -6.96 -2.14 21.14
CA ALA A 85 -5.66 -1.48 21.03
C ALA A 85 -5.28 -1.22 19.56
N GLU A 86 -5.41 -2.24 18.71
CA GLU A 86 -5.17 -2.12 17.27
C GLU A 86 -6.14 -1.12 16.62
N PHE A 87 -7.42 -1.13 17.04
CA PHE A 87 -8.40 -0.15 16.59
C PHE A 87 -7.99 1.29 16.91
N ARG A 88 -7.48 1.57 18.12
CA ARG A 88 -6.99 2.91 18.48
C ARG A 88 -5.81 3.34 17.61
N VAL A 89 -4.88 2.43 17.33
CA VAL A 89 -3.74 2.69 16.44
C VAL A 89 -4.23 3.03 15.04
N ARG A 90 -5.12 2.22 14.47
CA ARG A 90 -5.70 2.48 13.14
C ARG A 90 -6.53 3.75 13.09
N LEU A 91 -7.32 4.04 14.12
CA LEU A 91 -8.08 5.28 14.23
C LEU A 91 -7.14 6.49 14.18
N HIS A 92 -6.04 6.46 14.94
CA HIS A 92 -5.05 7.53 14.90
C HIS A 92 -4.42 7.69 13.50
N ASP A 93 -4.04 6.59 12.84
CA ASP A 93 -3.47 6.64 11.49
C ASP A 93 -4.45 7.18 10.44
N VAL A 94 -5.72 6.83 10.56
CA VAL A 94 -6.79 7.32 9.68
C VAL A 94 -7.07 8.81 9.94
N LEU A 95 -7.09 9.24 11.21
CA LEU A 95 -7.26 10.65 11.57
C LEU A 95 -6.14 11.53 11.03
N ARG A 96 -4.89 11.05 11.01
CA ARG A 96 -3.76 11.76 10.38
C ARG A 96 -3.92 11.96 8.87
N GLN A 97 -4.72 11.12 8.23
CA GLN A 97 -5.02 11.19 6.79
C GLN A 97 -6.35 11.90 6.51
N CYS A 98 -7.13 12.20 7.56
CA CYS A 98 -8.43 12.83 7.44
C CYS A 98 -8.26 14.33 7.16
N SER A 99 -9.01 14.84 6.17
CA SER A 99 -8.99 16.27 5.82
C SER A 99 -9.95 17.11 6.65
N ASP A 100 -10.80 16.49 7.48
CA ASP A 100 -11.76 17.18 8.34
C ASP A 100 -11.16 17.46 9.74
N PRO A 101 -10.82 18.72 10.06
CA PRO A 101 -10.20 19.07 11.33
C PRO A 101 -11.17 18.97 12.51
N ASP A 102 -12.47 19.16 12.32
CA ASP A 102 -13.45 19.13 13.42
C ASP A 102 -13.70 17.70 13.89
N THR A 103 -13.86 16.77 12.94
CA THR A 103 -13.92 15.33 13.25
C THR A 103 -12.65 14.85 13.91
N THR A 104 -11.49 15.26 13.39
CA THR A 104 -10.19 14.90 13.98
C THR A 104 -10.07 15.41 15.41
N ARG A 105 -10.42 16.66 15.68
CA ARG A 105 -10.39 17.24 17.03
C ARG A 105 -11.33 16.51 18.00
N ARG A 106 -12.58 16.26 17.58
CA ARG A 106 -13.60 15.58 18.41
C ARG A 106 -13.15 14.17 18.80
N LEU A 107 -12.72 13.38 17.83
CA LEU A 107 -12.29 12.00 18.06
C LEU A 107 -10.97 11.92 18.80
N THR A 108 -10.03 12.84 18.54
CA THR A 108 -8.79 12.91 19.34
C THR A 108 -9.13 13.17 20.81
N ALA A 109 -10.01 14.13 21.11
CA ALA A 109 -10.39 14.42 22.51
C ALA A 109 -11.05 13.21 23.20
N ALA A 110 -11.95 12.50 22.51
CA ALA A 110 -12.65 11.34 23.07
C ALA A 110 -11.74 10.12 23.30
N TYR A 111 -10.71 9.92 22.47
CA TYR A 111 -9.85 8.73 22.50
C TYR A 111 -8.44 8.99 23.06
N HIS A 112 -8.13 10.23 23.49
CA HIS A 112 -6.87 10.60 24.14
C HIS A 112 -6.86 10.31 25.66
N VAL A 113 -8.03 10.12 26.29
CA VAL A 113 -8.10 9.74 27.71
C VAL A 113 -7.87 8.22 27.81
N ALA A 114 -6.63 7.86 28.13
CA ALA A 114 -6.24 6.54 28.63
C ALA A 114 -6.39 6.50 30.15
#